data_AF-A0A2S4Y9X4-F1
#
_entry.id   AF-A0A2S4Y9X4-F1
#
_cell.length_a   1.000
_cell.length_b   1.000
_cell.length_c   1.000
_cell.angle_alpha   90.00
_cell.angle_beta   90.00
_cell.angle_gamma   90.00
#
_symmetry.space_group_name_H-M   'P 1'
#
loop_
_entity.id
_entity.type
_entity.pdbx_description
1 polymer ?
#
loop_
_entity_poly.entity_id
_entity_poly.type
_entity_poly.pdbx_seq_one_letter_code
_entity_poly.pdbx_strand_id
1 'polypeptide(L)'
;MGIPEPYRTFIAEISNGSSLGPAGDGGLQPLGWLPDTWPDLGPRQPGEPFPLEAAWAWEDDESVDPEDPRIDAVFNKGSVVLGSEDGQSFWLLLTTGPRRGEVWMVADVGAIPAPGEQAWGFEEWVRRWHTGEDWWD
;
A
#
# COMPACT_ATOMS: atom_id res chain seq x y z
N MET A 1 -2.06 11.94 -15.43
CA MET A 1 -2.62 11.27 -14.24
C MET A 1 -1.97 11.85 -13.00
N GLY A 2 -2.65 11.87 -11.85
CA GLY A 2 -2.15 12.48 -10.60
C GLY A 2 -2.50 11.65 -9.37
N ILE A 3 -1.98 12.02 -8.20
CA ILE A 3 -2.21 11.34 -6.91
C ILE A 3 -3.71 11.35 -6.55
N PRO A 4 -4.31 10.26 -6.03
CA PRO A 4 -5.72 10.23 -5.61
C PRO A 4 -6.03 11.25 -4.51
N GLU A 5 -7.24 11.81 -4.54
CA GLU A 5 -7.84 12.39 -3.34
C GLU A 5 -8.36 11.26 -2.44
N PRO A 6 -8.34 11.41 -1.11
CA PRO A 6 -7.99 12.62 -0.34
C PRO A 6 -6.49 12.78 -0.02
N TYR A 7 -5.65 11.81 -0.38
CA TYR A 7 -4.22 11.84 -0.06
C TYR A 7 -3.49 13.04 -0.67
N ARG A 8 -3.85 13.46 -1.90
CA ARG A 8 -3.28 14.65 -2.55
C ARG A 8 -3.51 15.93 -1.74
N THR A 9 -4.72 16.13 -1.19
CA THR A 9 -5.00 17.28 -0.32
C THR A 9 -4.19 17.21 0.98
N PHE A 10 -4.11 16.03 1.60
CA PHE A 10 -3.33 15.83 2.83
C PHE A 10 -1.86 16.25 2.66
N ILE A 11 -1.20 15.80 1.58
CA ILE A 11 0.21 16.17 1.32
C ILE A 11 0.41 17.64 1.00
N ALA A 12 -0.59 18.29 0.38
CA ALA A 12 -0.49 19.68 -0.06
C ALA A 12 -0.76 20.67 1.09
N GLU A 13 -1.62 20.30 2.05
CA GLU A 13 -2.18 21.24 3.02
C GLU A 13 -1.89 20.88 4.48
N ILE A 14 -1.64 19.60 4.78
CA ILE A 14 -1.53 19.12 6.17
C ILE A 14 -0.10 18.68 6.49
N SER A 15 0.39 17.61 5.86
CA SER A 15 1.74 17.09 6.08
C SER A 15 2.17 16.13 4.98
N ASN A 16 3.48 16.02 4.76
CA ASN A 16 4.07 15.00 3.89
C ASN A 16 4.63 13.84 4.74
N GLY A 17 3.82 13.26 5.62
CA GLY A 17 4.22 12.19 6.54
C GLY A 17 3.99 12.52 8.02
N SER A 18 4.06 11.51 8.88
CA SER A 18 3.92 11.64 10.33
C SER A 18 4.48 10.41 11.04
N SER A 19 5.44 10.60 11.95
CA SER A 19 5.98 9.50 12.76
C SER A 19 4.99 8.94 13.79
N LEU A 20 3.87 9.63 14.00
CA LEU A 20 2.74 9.16 14.80
C LEU A 20 1.59 8.67 13.92
N GLY A 21 1.81 8.50 12.62
CA GLY A 21 0.76 8.16 11.64
C GLY A 21 0.34 6.68 11.68
N PRO A 22 -0.50 6.24 10.72
CA PRO A 22 -1.25 5.00 10.87
C PRO A 22 -0.45 3.70 10.79
N ALA A 23 0.67 3.68 10.06
CA ALA A 23 1.46 2.46 9.91
C ALA A 23 2.21 2.13 11.21
N GLY A 24 2.15 0.86 11.64
CA GLY A 24 2.69 0.42 12.93
C GLY A 24 4.18 0.72 13.14
N ASP A 25 5.00 0.60 12.11
CA ASP A 25 6.44 0.87 12.16
C ASP A 25 6.79 2.20 11.47
N GLY A 26 7.06 3.21 12.29
CA GLY A 26 7.53 4.52 11.84
C GLY A 26 6.45 5.45 11.29
N GLY A 27 5.17 5.05 11.30
CA GLY A 27 4.04 5.88 10.92
C GLY A 27 3.91 6.13 9.41
N LEU A 28 3.27 7.25 9.05
CA LEU A 28 3.04 7.64 7.67
C LEU A 28 4.33 8.19 7.03
N GLN A 29 4.82 7.53 5.99
CA GLN A 29 6.02 7.91 5.26
C GLN A 29 5.79 9.17 4.39
N PRO A 30 6.84 9.99 4.21
CA PRO A 30 6.81 11.05 3.21
C PRO A 30 6.63 10.53 1.78
N LEU A 31 5.99 11.32 0.93
CA LEU A 31 5.79 10.95 -0.47
C LEU A 31 7.12 10.64 -1.16
N GLY A 32 7.21 9.43 -1.72
CA GLY A 32 8.39 8.94 -2.44
C GLY A 32 9.48 8.34 -1.55
N TRP A 33 9.30 8.33 -0.24
CA TRP A 33 10.17 7.61 0.69
C TRP A 33 9.77 6.14 0.78
N LEU A 34 10.74 5.30 1.11
CA LEU A 34 10.57 3.87 1.31
C LEU A 34 11.05 3.53 2.73
N PRO A 35 10.36 2.62 3.45
CA PRO A 35 10.88 2.06 4.70
C PRO A 35 12.25 1.41 4.50
N ASP A 36 13.09 1.39 5.55
CA ASP A 36 14.43 0.78 5.48
C ASP A 36 14.40 -0.72 5.15
N THR A 37 13.28 -1.40 5.45
CA THR A 37 13.05 -2.82 5.16
C THR A 37 12.44 -3.07 3.78
N TRP A 38 12.21 -2.02 2.99
CA TRP A 38 11.65 -2.17 1.65
C TRP A 38 12.57 -3.03 0.76
N PRO A 39 12.02 -4.00 0.01
CA PRO A 39 12.83 -4.91 -0.78
C PRO A 39 13.54 -4.20 -1.95
N ASP A 40 14.81 -4.57 -2.20
CA ASP A 40 15.60 -4.02 -3.30
C ASP A 40 15.20 -4.66 -4.64
N LEU A 41 14.11 -4.17 -5.20
CA LEU A 41 13.50 -4.64 -6.47
C LEU A 41 13.72 -3.65 -7.62
N GLY A 42 14.71 -2.76 -7.49
CA GLY A 42 14.98 -1.70 -8.46
C GLY A 42 14.05 -0.48 -8.37
N PRO A 43 14.01 0.36 -9.41
CA PRO A 43 13.29 1.63 -9.36
C PRO A 43 11.77 1.45 -9.38
N ARG A 44 11.09 2.15 -8.46
CA ARG A 44 9.62 2.25 -8.42
C ARG A 44 9.07 2.89 -9.68
N GLN A 45 7.88 2.45 -10.09
CA GLN A 45 7.16 2.85 -11.30
C GLN A 45 5.69 3.21 -10.96
N PRO A 46 5.44 4.25 -10.16
CA PRO A 46 4.09 4.62 -9.70
C PRO A 46 3.13 5.07 -10.84
N GLY A 47 3.66 5.34 -12.03
CA GLY A 47 2.89 5.68 -13.22
C GLY A 47 2.36 4.48 -14.01
N GLU A 48 2.94 3.30 -13.83
CA GLU A 48 2.50 2.06 -14.49
C GLU A 48 1.29 1.47 -13.76
N PRO A 49 0.36 0.76 -14.41
CA PRO A 49 -0.81 0.18 -13.73
C PRO A 49 -0.42 -0.81 -12.62
N PHE A 50 -1.11 -0.74 -11.47
CA PHE A 50 -1.04 -1.80 -10.47
C PHE A 50 -1.53 -3.13 -11.08
N PRO A 51 -0.84 -4.27 -10.86
CA PRO A 51 -1.07 -5.47 -11.66
C PRO A 51 -2.26 -6.33 -11.21
N LEU A 52 -2.80 -6.13 -10.00
CA LEU A 52 -3.86 -6.99 -9.45
C LEU A 52 -5.24 -6.31 -9.50
N GLU A 53 -6.26 -7.13 -9.75
CA GLU A 53 -7.67 -6.76 -9.69
C GLU A 53 -8.38 -7.26 -8.43
N ALA A 54 -7.77 -8.23 -7.75
CA ALA A 54 -8.29 -8.88 -6.55
C ALA A 54 -7.13 -9.26 -5.62
N ALA A 55 -7.47 -9.58 -4.36
CA ALA A 55 -6.53 -10.15 -3.41
C ALA A 55 -5.86 -11.40 -3.99
N TRP A 56 -4.58 -11.57 -3.69
CA TRP A 56 -3.79 -12.71 -4.12
C TRP A 56 -2.80 -13.10 -3.02
N ALA A 57 -3.07 -14.22 -2.34
CA ALA A 57 -2.13 -14.89 -1.45
C ALA A 57 -1.36 -15.91 -2.29
N TRP A 58 -0.21 -15.48 -2.84
CA TRP A 58 0.57 -16.36 -3.72
C TRP A 58 1.30 -17.44 -2.92
N GLU A 59 1.52 -17.28 -1.61
CA GLU A 59 2.05 -18.35 -0.75
C GLU A 59 1.17 -19.62 -0.74
N ASP A 60 -0.15 -19.43 -0.88
CA ASP A 60 -1.15 -20.49 -0.85
C ASP A 60 -1.42 -21.08 -2.25
N ASP A 61 -0.86 -20.48 -3.30
CA ASP A 61 -1.06 -20.91 -4.68
C ASP A 61 0.14 -21.73 -5.17
N GLU A 62 0.06 -23.06 -5.01
CA GLU A 62 1.10 -24.00 -5.42
C GLU A 62 1.42 -23.96 -6.94
N SER A 63 0.58 -23.31 -7.76
CA SER A 63 0.83 -23.15 -9.20
C SER A 63 1.70 -21.95 -9.54
N VAL A 64 1.96 -21.08 -8.57
CA VAL A 64 2.71 -19.84 -8.77
C VAL A 64 4.21 -20.11 -8.62
N ASP A 65 4.96 -19.64 -9.61
CA ASP A 65 6.40 -19.61 -9.54
C ASP A 65 6.82 -18.53 -8.52
N PRO A 66 7.70 -18.83 -7.54
CA PRO A 66 8.28 -17.81 -6.66
C PRO A 66 8.93 -16.63 -7.40
N GLU A 67 9.33 -16.82 -8.67
CA GLU A 67 9.88 -15.78 -9.55
C GLU A 67 8.81 -15.15 -10.47
N ASP A 68 7.51 -15.32 -10.18
CA ASP A 68 6.44 -14.73 -10.98
C ASP A 68 6.59 -13.19 -11.03
N PRO A 69 6.71 -12.58 -12.22
CA PRO A 69 7.00 -11.15 -12.36
C PRO A 69 5.88 -10.25 -11.82
N ARG A 70 4.70 -10.80 -11.52
CA ARG A 70 3.62 -10.07 -10.85
C ARG A 70 3.96 -9.75 -9.40
N ILE A 71 4.75 -10.59 -8.72
CA ILE A 71 5.17 -10.37 -7.32
C ILE A 71 5.96 -9.07 -7.25
N ASP A 72 7.05 -8.94 -8.01
CA ASP A 72 7.83 -7.70 -8.09
C ASP A 72 7.00 -6.51 -8.58
N ALA A 73 6.07 -6.74 -9.50
CA ALA A 73 5.21 -5.68 -10.04
C ALA A 73 4.26 -5.10 -8.99
N VAL A 74 3.77 -5.91 -8.03
CA VAL A 74 2.94 -5.44 -6.91
C VAL A 74 3.70 -4.44 -6.05
N PHE A 75 4.97 -4.73 -5.75
CA PHE A 75 5.83 -3.81 -5.02
C PHE A 75 6.19 -2.59 -5.84
N ASN A 76 6.42 -2.73 -7.15
CA ASN A 76 7.02 -1.65 -7.94
C ASN A 76 6.06 -0.75 -8.71
N LYS A 77 4.86 -1.19 -9.06
CA LYS A 77 3.99 -0.46 -10.00
C LYS A 77 2.77 0.16 -9.31
N GLY A 78 2.35 1.29 -9.86
CA GLY A 78 1.04 1.86 -9.65
C GLY A 78 0.64 2.16 -8.21
N SER A 79 1.61 2.51 -7.38
CA SER A 79 1.39 2.75 -5.96
C SER A 79 2.39 3.74 -5.38
N VAL A 80 1.97 4.40 -4.31
CA VAL A 80 2.88 5.08 -3.37
C VAL A 80 2.89 4.31 -2.06
N VAL A 81 4.04 4.30 -1.38
CA VAL A 81 4.18 3.63 -0.08
C VAL A 81 3.73 4.58 1.01
N LEU A 82 2.77 4.14 1.82
CA LEU A 82 2.26 4.89 2.96
C LEU A 82 3.06 4.58 4.23
N GLY A 83 3.56 3.36 4.40
CA GLY A 83 4.38 3.00 5.55
C GLY A 83 4.56 1.50 5.70
N SER A 84 5.32 1.11 6.71
CA SER A 84 5.48 -0.29 7.11
C SER A 84 4.62 -0.57 8.33
N GLU A 85 3.93 -1.70 8.34
CA GLU A 85 3.14 -2.12 9.50
C GLU A 85 4.02 -2.79 10.56
N ASP A 86 4.89 -3.69 10.14
CA ASP A 86 5.67 -4.59 11.03
C ASP A 86 7.08 -4.89 10.49
N GLY A 87 7.57 -4.07 9.55
CA GLY A 87 8.85 -4.27 8.86
C GLY A 87 8.79 -5.23 7.67
N GLN A 88 7.74 -6.04 7.53
CA GLN A 88 7.60 -7.03 6.44
C GLN A 88 6.36 -6.79 5.57
N SER A 89 5.36 -6.13 6.14
CA SER A 89 4.12 -5.74 5.50
C SER A 89 4.10 -4.24 5.28
N PHE A 90 3.59 -3.81 4.13
CA PHE A 90 3.60 -2.42 3.70
C PHE A 90 2.22 -1.96 3.28
N TRP A 91 1.83 -0.78 3.73
CA TRP A 91 0.63 -0.11 3.26
C TRP A 91 0.96 0.69 1.99
N LEU A 92 0.17 0.48 0.95
CA LEU A 92 0.29 1.16 -0.33
C LEU A 92 -1.02 1.83 -0.71
N LEU A 93 -0.93 3.04 -1.26
CA LEU A 93 -2.06 3.69 -1.93
C LEU A 93 -1.90 3.51 -3.43
N LEU A 94 -2.90 2.89 -4.07
CA LEU A 94 -2.88 2.61 -5.50
C LEU A 94 -3.13 3.89 -6.31
N THR A 95 -2.18 4.23 -7.18
CA THR A 95 -2.20 5.42 -8.02
C THR A 95 -2.62 5.14 -9.45
N THR A 96 -2.64 3.91 -9.93
CA THR A 96 -3.00 3.59 -11.32
C THR A 96 -3.51 2.16 -11.42
N GLY A 97 -4.24 1.86 -12.48
CA GLY A 97 -4.88 0.56 -12.67
C GLY A 97 -6.33 0.52 -12.14
N PRO A 98 -6.96 -0.67 -12.20
CA PRO A 98 -8.40 -0.84 -11.95
C PRO A 98 -8.82 -0.58 -10.51
N ARG A 99 -7.89 -0.72 -9.56
CA ARG A 99 -8.09 -0.55 -8.12
C ARG A 99 -7.58 0.81 -7.60
N ARG A 100 -7.39 1.79 -8.49
CA ARG A 100 -6.85 3.11 -8.15
C ARG A 100 -7.68 3.77 -7.03
N GLY A 101 -6.99 4.33 -6.05
CA GLY A 101 -7.57 5.04 -4.91
C GLY A 101 -7.70 4.18 -3.66
N GLU A 102 -7.55 2.87 -3.80
CA GLU A 102 -7.62 1.92 -2.69
C GLU A 102 -6.29 1.83 -1.95
N VAL A 103 -6.38 1.58 -0.65
CA VAL A 103 -5.25 1.22 0.22
C VAL A 103 -5.15 -0.30 0.27
N TRP A 104 -3.95 -0.82 0.05
CA TRP A 104 -3.65 -2.24 0.03
C TRP A 104 -2.50 -2.54 0.99
N MET A 105 -2.53 -3.71 1.61
CA MET A 105 -1.41 -4.29 2.33
C MET A 105 -0.69 -5.28 1.42
N VAL A 106 0.63 -5.14 1.32
CA VAL A 106 1.50 -6.03 0.56
C VAL A 106 2.58 -6.57 1.47
N ALA A 107 2.76 -7.88 1.46
CA ALA A 107 3.80 -8.61 2.17
C ALA A 107 4.51 -9.57 1.21
N ASP A 108 5.50 -10.31 1.67
CA ASP A 108 6.22 -11.35 0.90
C ASP A 108 5.35 -12.56 0.53
N VAL A 109 4.21 -12.72 1.21
CA VAL A 109 3.27 -13.83 1.04
C VAL A 109 2.05 -13.51 0.17
N GLY A 110 1.73 -12.23 0.00
CA GLY A 110 0.49 -11.83 -0.63
C GLY A 110 0.24 -10.34 -0.68
N ALA A 111 -0.82 -9.98 -1.40
CA ALA A 111 -1.36 -8.64 -1.45
C ALA A 111 -2.88 -8.67 -1.29
N ILE A 112 -3.38 -7.85 -0.37
CA ILE A 112 -4.82 -7.76 -0.06
C ILE A 112 -5.25 -6.29 0.07
N PRO A 113 -6.48 -5.93 -0.34
CA PRO A 113 -7.03 -4.62 -0.05
C PRO A 113 -7.21 -4.44 1.45
N ALA A 114 -7.16 -3.19 1.92
CA ALA A 114 -7.57 -2.85 3.26
C ALA A 114 -9.01 -3.36 3.53
N PRO A 115 -9.28 -3.85 4.74
CA PRO A 115 -10.53 -4.55 5.08
C PRO A 115 -11.75 -3.64 4.97
N GLY A 116 -12.94 -4.22 4.81
CA GLY A 116 -14.21 -3.48 4.66
C GLY A 116 -15.14 -4.10 3.62
N GLU A 117 -16.43 -3.71 3.61
CA GLU A 117 -17.38 -4.14 2.56
C GLU A 117 -16.93 -3.70 1.15
N GLN A 118 -16.20 -2.58 1.10
CA GLN A 118 -15.47 -2.09 -0.07
C GLN A 118 -14.05 -1.75 0.39
N ALA A 119 -13.08 -1.91 -0.52
CA ALA A 119 -11.69 -1.57 -0.26
C ALA A 119 -11.58 -0.08 0.10
N TRP A 120 -10.93 0.20 1.23
CA TRP A 120 -10.83 1.55 1.77
C TRP A 120 -9.95 2.46 0.94
N GLY A 121 -10.32 3.74 0.89
CA GLY A 121 -9.43 4.81 0.45
C GLY A 121 -8.53 5.31 1.59
N PHE A 122 -7.72 6.33 1.29
CA PHE A 122 -6.79 6.91 2.26
C PHE A 122 -7.49 7.47 3.51
N GLU A 123 -8.63 8.15 3.35
CA GLU A 123 -9.33 8.75 4.49
C GLU A 123 -9.95 7.69 5.41
N GLU A 124 -10.61 6.69 4.85
CA GLU A 124 -11.17 5.57 5.62
C GLU A 124 -10.08 4.83 6.39
N TRP A 125 -8.94 4.58 5.75
CA TRP A 125 -7.78 3.95 6.39
C TRP A 125 -7.24 4.76 7.58
N VAL A 126 -7.08 6.08 7.42
CA VAL A 126 -6.67 6.98 8.53
C VAL A 126 -7.72 7.01 9.64
N ARG A 127 -9.01 7.03 9.29
CA ARG A 127 -10.12 7.03 10.26
C ARG A 127 -10.15 5.76 11.09
N ARG A 128 -9.93 4.59 10.48
CA ARG A 128 -9.86 3.32 11.20
C ARG A 128 -8.71 3.31 12.20
N TRP A 129 -7.51 3.74 11.78
CA TRP A 129 -6.39 3.86 12.72
C TRP A 129 -6.72 4.72 13.94
N HIS A 130 -7.44 5.83 13.73
CA HIS A 130 -7.85 6.71 14.81
C HIS A 130 -8.83 6.08 15.81
N THR A 131 -9.56 5.01 15.47
CA THR A 131 -10.42 4.30 16.43
C THR A 131 -9.63 3.39 17.36
N GLY A 132 -8.40 3.01 16.97
CA GLY A 132 -7.54 2.09 17.73
C GLY A 132 -8.02 0.65 17.69
N GLU A 133 -8.95 0.31 16.79
CA GLU A 133 -9.40 -1.06 16.55
C GLU A 133 -8.42 -1.80 15.62
N ASP A 134 -8.32 -3.12 15.78
CA ASP A 134 -7.51 -3.95 14.89
C ASP A 134 -7.97 -3.79 13.44
N TRP A 135 -7.05 -3.84 12.48
CA TRP A 135 -7.39 -3.64 11.07
C TRP A 135 -8.47 -4.62 10.61
N TRP A 136 -8.40 -5.87 11.06
CA TRP A 136 -9.18 -6.99 10.54
C TRP A 136 -10.46 -7.33 11.32
N ASP A 137 -10.82 -6.50 12.31
CA ASP A 137 -11.99 -6.69 13.19
C ASP A 137 -13.29 -6.04 12.69
#